data_AF-A0A0C9WUB8-F1
#
_entry.id   AF-A0A0C9WUB8-F1
#
_cell.length_a   1.000
_cell.length_b   1.000
_cell.length_c   1.000
_cell.angle_alpha   90.00
_cell.angle_beta   90.00
_cell.angle_gamma   90.00
#
_symmetry.space_group_name_H-M   'P 1'
#
loop_
_entity.id
_entity.type
_entity.pdbx_description
1 polymer ?
#
loop_
_entity_poly.entity_id
_entity_poly.type
_entity_poly.pdbx_seq_one_letter_code
_entity_poly.pdbx_strand_id
1 'polypeptide(L)'
;QGFSPYVLHIKHLMEGVLSVHISGEFMATESLRNVCATLMQGEGVGSLTVDNIEQELFDKLQPCINLPALKYLRLGTRAEPLLIPEQFFRRHPRLRRLCLSSCATPLSQTASCAPPQIFPCLDHLSISTSYMPWKLKDPALAELYIEPYAIRASSTKLCSVIDSISRTLIMVINNGHIGSVSVRFPDFNGVSAEHMHAGGCSCSKTGPVSTIRRLIVEATTFDLVFLTLLASWLSTFPDLQSLELKTEEGSLNERHLIEFLMSLACPLSNFSCCLGQWKQETYGKWY
;
A
#
# COMPACT_ATOMS: atom_id res chain seq x y z
N GLN A 1 11.50 -23.81 33.95
CA GLN A 1 11.33 -23.93 32.48
C GLN A 1 10.74 -25.30 32.18
N GLY A 2 9.41 -25.38 32.06
CA GLY A 2 8.74 -26.57 31.54
C GLY A 2 8.23 -26.24 30.16
N PHE A 3 8.79 -26.82 29.11
CA PHE A 3 8.19 -26.72 27.78
C PHE A 3 6.82 -27.39 27.84
N SER A 4 5.78 -26.67 27.44
CA SER A 4 4.43 -27.22 27.32
C SER A 4 4.47 -28.48 26.42
N PRO A 5 3.83 -29.60 26.80
CA PRO A 5 3.85 -30.86 26.02
C PRO A 5 3.34 -30.69 24.58
N TYR A 6 2.66 -29.58 24.29
CA TYR A 6 2.17 -29.23 22.97
C TYR A 6 3.24 -28.67 22.03
N VAL A 7 4.41 -28.24 22.51
CA VAL A 7 5.44 -27.60 21.67
C VAL A 7 5.97 -28.54 20.58
N LEU A 8 6.20 -29.82 20.90
CA LEU A 8 6.64 -30.81 19.91
C LEU A 8 5.57 -31.09 18.86
N HIS A 9 4.31 -31.19 19.29
CA HIS A 9 3.18 -31.37 18.40
C HIS A 9 2.98 -30.17 17.46
N ILE A 10 3.14 -28.95 17.97
CA ILE A 10 3.07 -27.72 17.17
C ILE A 10 4.23 -27.67 16.17
N LYS A 11 5.46 -28.03 16.57
CA LYS A 11 6.59 -28.09 15.64
C LYS A 11 6.35 -29.06 14.49
N HIS A 12 5.85 -30.25 14.79
CA HIS A 12 5.51 -31.22 13.75
C HIS A 12 4.39 -30.71 12.83
N LEU A 13 3.38 -30.04 13.39
CA LEU A 13 2.33 -29.38 12.58
C LEU A 13 2.92 -28.32 11.63
N MET A 14 3.89 -27.54 12.10
CA MET A 14 4.53 -26.48 11.32
C MET A 14 5.39 -26.98 10.14
N GLU A 15 5.80 -28.25 10.11
CA GLU A 15 6.61 -28.83 9.02
C GLU A 15 5.90 -28.77 7.66
N GLY A 16 4.56 -28.85 7.65
CA GLY A 16 3.74 -28.77 6.44
C GLY A 16 3.13 -27.40 6.16
N VAL A 17 3.33 -26.41 7.03
CA VAL A 17 2.65 -25.11 6.92
C VAL A 17 3.41 -24.19 5.96
N LEU A 18 2.69 -23.69 4.95
CA LEU A 18 3.25 -22.76 3.96
C LEU A 18 2.91 -21.29 4.24
N SER A 19 1.81 -21.04 4.96
CA SER A 19 1.33 -19.70 5.28
C SER A 19 0.80 -19.66 6.70
N VAL A 20 1.17 -18.60 7.43
CA VAL A 20 0.72 -18.35 8.79
C VAL A 20 -0.01 -17.02 8.83
N HIS A 21 -1.19 -17.01 9.43
CA HIS A 21 -1.97 -15.79 9.68
C HIS A 21 -2.34 -15.73 11.15
N ILE A 22 -1.92 -14.67 11.83
CA ILE A 22 -2.19 -14.45 13.26
C ILE A 22 -2.76 -13.05 13.46
N SER A 23 -3.80 -12.93 14.29
CA SER A 23 -4.26 -11.64 14.82
C SER A 23 -3.50 -11.31 16.10
N GLY A 24 -3.11 -10.06 16.29
CA GLY A 24 -2.47 -9.56 17.52
C GLY A 24 -3.36 -9.72 18.74
N GLU A 25 -4.69 -9.79 18.56
CA GLU A 25 -5.65 -10.14 19.62
C GLU A 25 -5.39 -11.55 20.19
N PHE A 26 -4.84 -12.47 19.38
CA PHE A 26 -4.45 -13.80 19.81
C PHE A 26 -3.21 -13.77 20.74
N MET A 27 -2.49 -12.65 20.82
CA MET A 27 -1.31 -12.48 21.67
C MET A 27 -1.61 -11.80 23.01
N ALA A 28 -2.89 -11.71 23.39
CA ALA A 28 -3.33 -11.01 24.61
C ALA A 28 -2.79 -11.62 25.91
N THR A 29 -2.47 -12.92 25.93
CA THR A 29 -1.97 -13.62 27.14
C THR A 29 -0.55 -14.15 26.94
N GLU A 30 0.20 -14.30 28.03
CA GLU A 30 1.56 -14.87 27.98
C GLU A 30 1.60 -16.29 27.44
N SER A 31 0.63 -17.14 27.82
CA SER A 31 0.53 -18.51 27.30
C SER A 31 0.36 -18.54 25.78
N LEU A 32 -0.52 -17.67 25.24
CA LEU A 32 -0.72 -17.61 23.79
C LEU A 32 0.49 -17.00 23.07
N ARG A 33 1.19 -16.03 23.68
CA ARG A 33 2.46 -15.51 23.14
C ARG A 33 3.51 -16.61 22.99
N ASN A 34 3.61 -17.53 23.94
CA ASN A 34 4.53 -18.67 23.86
C ASN A 34 4.15 -19.65 22.73
N VAL A 35 2.85 -19.88 22.52
CA VAL A 35 2.36 -20.67 21.38
C VAL A 35 2.69 -19.95 20.06
N CYS A 36 2.41 -18.65 19.95
CA CYS A 36 2.77 -17.84 18.79
C CYS A 36 4.26 -17.91 18.47
N ALA A 37 5.13 -17.77 19.47
CA ALA A 37 6.58 -17.87 19.26
C ALA A 37 7.01 -19.22 18.66
N THR A 38 6.26 -20.29 18.93
CA THR A 38 6.47 -21.61 18.32
C THR A 38 5.90 -21.67 16.90
N LEU A 39 4.73 -21.08 16.65
CA LEU A 39 4.13 -20.97 15.30
C LEU A 39 4.97 -20.11 14.34
N MET A 40 5.80 -19.21 14.88
CA MET A 40 6.74 -18.39 14.11
C MET A 40 8.07 -19.10 13.78
N GLN A 41 8.15 -20.41 14.01
CA GLN A 41 9.29 -21.26 13.67
C GLN A 41 8.82 -22.31 12.66
N GLY A 42 9.21 -22.16 11.40
CA GLY A 42 8.81 -23.06 10.33
C GLY A 42 9.67 -22.87 9.09
N GLU A 43 10.40 -23.90 8.69
CA GLU A 43 11.36 -23.81 7.58
C GLU A 43 10.69 -23.59 6.23
N GLY A 44 9.48 -24.16 6.04
CA GLY A 44 8.71 -24.10 4.79
C GLY A 44 7.77 -22.89 4.66
N VAL A 45 7.58 -22.10 5.72
CA VAL A 45 6.61 -21.00 5.72
C VAL A 45 7.11 -19.88 4.80
N GLY A 46 6.39 -19.67 3.70
CA GLY A 46 6.70 -18.64 2.71
C GLY A 46 5.93 -17.33 2.90
N SER A 47 4.87 -17.36 3.69
CA SER A 47 3.96 -16.22 3.90
C SER A 47 3.60 -16.06 5.37
N LEU A 48 3.78 -14.84 5.90
CA LEU A 48 3.37 -14.48 7.25
C LEU A 48 2.49 -13.23 7.21
N THR A 49 1.30 -13.32 7.80
CA THR A 49 0.41 -12.19 8.06
C THR A 49 0.20 -12.03 9.56
N VAL A 50 0.45 -10.83 10.07
CA VAL A 50 0.17 -10.46 11.46
C VAL A 50 -0.68 -9.19 11.48
N ASP A 51 -1.95 -9.31 11.82
CA ASP A 51 -2.88 -8.17 11.88
C ASP A 51 -3.03 -7.63 13.31
N ASN A 52 -3.49 -6.39 13.47
CA ASN A 52 -3.75 -5.76 14.77
C ASN A 52 -2.58 -5.86 15.77
N ILE A 53 -1.33 -5.71 15.31
CA ILE A 53 -0.14 -5.73 16.17
C ILE A 53 0.37 -4.32 16.46
N GLU A 54 0.73 -4.06 17.71
CA GLU A 54 1.36 -2.80 18.16
C GLU A 54 2.89 -2.93 18.17
N GLN A 55 3.62 -1.81 18.12
CA GLN A 55 5.09 -1.81 18.05
C GLN A 55 5.72 -2.60 19.19
N GLU A 56 5.28 -2.40 20.43
CA GLU A 56 5.84 -3.10 21.59
C GLU A 56 5.69 -4.62 21.51
N LEU A 57 4.58 -5.08 20.94
CA LEU A 57 4.31 -6.50 20.76
C LEU A 57 5.12 -7.05 19.59
N PHE A 58 5.24 -6.28 18.49
CA PHE A 58 6.09 -6.64 17.37
C PHE A 58 7.55 -6.76 17.80
N ASP A 59 8.08 -5.83 18.60
CA ASP A 59 9.46 -5.85 19.09
C ASP A 59 9.77 -7.10 19.93
N LYS A 60 8.79 -7.59 20.69
CA LYS A 60 8.90 -8.83 21.47
C LYS A 60 8.80 -10.08 20.59
N LEU A 61 7.98 -10.04 19.54
CA LEU A 61 7.72 -11.17 18.66
C LEU A 61 8.80 -11.35 17.59
N GLN A 62 9.30 -10.26 17.01
CA GLN A 62 10.19 -10.30 15.86
C GLN A 62 11.51 -11.07 16.09
N PRO A 63 12.12 -11.13 17.29
CA PRO A 63 13.22 -12.05 17.57
C PRO A 63 12.87 -13.53 17.41
N CYS A 64 11.62 -13.90 17.70
CA CYS A 64 11.13 -15.29 17.61
C CYS A 64 10.72 -15.71 16.20
N ILE A 65 10.54 -14.76 15.27
CA ILE A 65 10.26 -15.05 13.87
C ILE A 65 11.53 -15.63 13.22
N ASN A 66 11.47 -16.93 12.93
CA ASN A 66 12.53 -17.68 12.25
C ASN A 66 11.91 -18.49 11.10
N LEU A 67 11.69 -17.80 9.99
CA LEU A 67 11.03 -18.34 8.79
C LEU A 67 11.97 -18.21 7.58
N PRO A 68 12.96 -19.09 7.39
CA PRO A 68 14.01 -18.93 6.38
C PRO A 68 13.48 -18.90 4.93
N ALA A 69 12.31 -19.49 4.67
CA ALA A 69 11.65 -19.46 3.37
C ALA A 69 10.72 -18.25 3.17
N LEU A 70 10.62 -17.32 4.14
CA LEU A 70 9.68 -16.20 4.09
C LEU A 70 9.93 -15.31 2.87
N LYS A 71 8.92 -15.21 2.01
CA LYS A 71 8.90 -14.39 0.79
C LYS A 71 7.93 -13.22 0.88
N TYR A 72 6.86 -13.40 1.66
CA TYR A 72 5.78 -12.43 1.84
C TYR A 72 5.55 -12.15 3.32
N LEU A 73 5.61 -10.88 3.72
CA LEU A 73 5.26 -10.41 5.05
C LEU A 73 4.17 -9.34 4.95
N ARG A 74 3.09 -9.53 5.71
CA ARG A 74 2.06 -8.53 5.92
C ARG A 74 1.97 -8.20 7.41
N LEU A 75 2.08 -6.92 7.74
CA LEU A 75 1.86 -6.40 9.09
C LEU A 75 0.72 -5.38 9.06
N GLY A 76 -0.29 -5.61 9.89
CA GLY A 76 -1.40 -4.71 10.11
C GLY A 76 -1.40 -4.16 11.53
N THR A 77 -1.59 -2.86 11.67
CA THR A 77 -1.71 -2.19 12.99
C THR A 77 -2.95 -1.30 13.02
N ARG A 78 -3.57 -1.19 14.21
CA ARG A 78 -4.60 -0.17 14.48
C ARG A 78 -4.01 1.12 15.03
N ALA A 79 -2.72 1.09 15.37
CA ALA A 79 -1.98 2.17 16.00
C ALA A 79 -0.96 2.76 15.01
N GLU A 80 0.05 3.44 15.55
CA GLU A 80 1.11 4.10 14.79
C GLU A 80 1.84 3.14 13.82
N PRO A 81 2.39 3.67 12.70
CA PRO A 81 3.20 2.91 11.74
C PRO A 81 4.30 2.05 12.41
N LEU A 82 4.35 0.76 12.06
CA LEU A 82 5.28 -0.19 12.66
C LEU A 82 6.68 -0.07 12.06
N LEU A 83 7.71 0.17 12.88
CA LEU A 83 9.10 0.15 12.46
C LEU A 83 9.62 -1.29 12.39
N ILE A 84 10.27 -1.64 11.28
CA ILE A 84 10.92 -2.94 11.13
C ILE A 84 12.44 -2.75 11.18
N PRO A 85 13.14 -3.36 12.14
CA PRO A 85 14.58 -3.20 12.25
C PRO A 85 15.33 -3.89 11.10
N GLU A 86 16.46 -3.32 10.66
CA GLU A 86 17.25 -3.85 9.54
C GLU A 86 17.68 -5.32 9.77
N GLN A 87 17.95 -5.70 11.03
CA GLN A 87 18.30 -7.07 11.40
C GLN A 87 17.20 -8.08 11.06
N PHE A 88 15.93 -7.66 10.97
CA PHE A 88 14.84 -8.51 10.54
C PHE A 88 15.03 -8.96 9.09
N PHE A 89 15.37 -8.04 8.18
CA PHE A 89 15.61 -8.35 6.77
C PHE A 89 16.85 -9.19 6.55
N ARG A 90 17.91 -8.96 7.34
CA ARG A 90 19.13 -9.80 7.30
C ARG A 90 18.85 -11.25 7.68
N ARG A 91 17.91 -11.50 8.61
CA ARG A 91 17.46 -12.85 9.00
C ARG A 91 16.52 -13.49 7.96
N HIS A 92 15.87 -12.69 7.13
CA HIS A 92 14.91 -13.14 6.13
C HIS A 92 15.32 -12.70 4.72
N PRO A 93 16.48 -13.15 4.20
CA PRO A 93 17.06 -12.67 2.93
C PRO A 93 16.23 -13.03 1.69
N ARG A 94 15.22 -13.89 1.83
CA ARG A 94 14.28 -14.26 0.76
C ARG A 94 13.03 -13.39 0.72
N LEU A 95 12.86 -12.45 1.66
CA LEU A 95 11.71 -11.57 1.70
C LEU A 95 11.73 -10.66 0.48
N ARG A 96 10.70 -10.75 -0.37
CA ARG A 96 10.56 -9.96 -1.59
C ARG A 96 9.35 -9.04 -1.56
N ARG A 97 8.35 -9.38 -0.75
CA ARG A 97 7.08 -8.67 -0.69
C ARG A 97 6.78 -8.27 0.75
N LEU A 98 6.64 -6.97 0.97
CA LEU A 98 6.27 -6.40 2.26
C LEU A 98 4.96 -5.62 2.11
N CYS A 99 4.01 -5.84 3.00
CA CYS A 99 2.75 -5.11 3.08
C CYS A 99 2.58 -4.55 4.49
N LEU A 100 2.48 -3.23 4.59
CA LEU A 100 2.35 -2.50 5.84
C LEU A 100 1.06 -1.70 5.81
N SER A 101 0.14 -2.06 6.70
CA SER A 101 -1.16 -1.41 6.79
C SER A 101 -1.33 -0.83 8.19
N SER A 102 -1.77 0.42 8.26
CA SER A 102 -2.12 1.08 9.51
C SER A 102 -3.44 1.82 9.36
N CYS A 103 -4.36 1.54 10.29
CA CYS A 103 -5.62 2.27 10.42
C CYS A 103 -5.47 3.60 11.18
N ALA A 104 -4.27 3.93 11.67
CA ALA A 104 -4.05 5.22 12.32
C ALA A 104 -4.22 6.34 11.30
N THR A 105 -4.85 7.42 11.75
CA THR A 105 -4.91 8.66 10.98
C THR A 105 -3.49 9.24 10.87
N PRO A 106 -3.13 9.89 9.75
CA PRO A 106 -1.81 10.54 9.58
C PRO A 106 -1.53 11.74 10.51
N LEU A 107 -2.24 11.86 11.64
CA LEU A 107 -2.49 13.12 12.36
C LEU A 107 -1.36 13.62 13.25
N SER A 108 -0.20 12.97 13.33
CA SER A 108 0.88 13.47 14.18
C SER A 108 2.08 13.99 13.40
N GLN A 109 2.29 15.31 13.49
CA GLN A 109 3.52 15.99 13.08
C GLN A 109 4.78 15.44 13.78
N THR A 110 4.65 14.62 14.82
CA THR A 110 5.77 13.92 15.47
C THR A 110 6.40 12.84 14.58
N ALA A 111 5.74 12.41 13.51
CA ALA A 111 6.27 11.38 12.62
C ALA A 111 7.41 11.86 11.71
N SER A 112 7.74 13.15 11.69
CA SER A 112 8.90 13.69 10.96
C SER A 112 10.26 13.15 11.47
N CYS A 113 10.26 12.44 12.60
CA CYS A 113 11.45 11.84 13.21
C CYS A 113 11.56 10.31 13.00
N ALA A 114 10.72 9.68 12.17
CA ALA A 114 10.86 8.25 11.90
C ALA A 114 12.24 7.97 11.26
N PRO A 115 13.02 7.03 11.81
CA PRO A 115 14.33 6.71 11.24
C PRO A 115 14.15 6.19 9.80
N PRO A 116 15.05 6.54 8.87
CA PRO A 116 15.01 6.02 7.51
C PRO A 116 14.88 4.50 7.52
N GLN A 117 13.88 3.99 6.81
CA GLN A 117 13.69 2.55 6.68
C GLN A 117 14.46 2.10 5.43
N ILE A 118 15.44 1.21 5.66
CA ILE A 118 16.25 0.62 4.61
C ILE A 118 15.73 -0.79 4.39
N PHE A 119 15.17 -1.04 3.23
CA PHE A 119 14.72 -2.36 2.81
C PHE A 119 15.75 -2.93 1.85
N PRO A 120 16.47 -4.00 2.21
CA PRO A 120 17.36 -4.66 1.26
C PRO A 120 16.55 -5.61 0.37
N CYS A 121 16.56 -5.35 -0.93
CA CYS A 121 16.16 -6.30 -1.97
C CYS A 121 14.66 -6.68 -2.01
N LEU A 122 13.75 -5.76 -1.66
CA LEU A 122 12.32 -5.96 -1.89
C LEU A 122 11.98 -5.74 -3.36
N ASP A 123 11.15 -6.62 -3.91
CA ASP A 123 10.59 -6.44 -5.26
C ASP A 123 9.30 -5.61 -5.19
N HIS A 124 8.52 -5.78 -4.11
CA HIS A 124 7.22 -5.16 -3.93
C HIS A 124 7.03 -4.66 -2.49
N LEU A 125 6.60 -3.41 -2.35
CA LEU A 125 6.24 -2.78 -1.08
C LEU A 125 4.83 -2.19 -1.16
N SER A 126 3.90 -2.73 -0.37
CA SER A 126 2.61 -2.09 -0.10
C SER A 126 2.70 -1.31 1.21
N ILE A 127 2.32 -0.04 1.18
CA ILE A 127 2.23 0.81 2.38
C ILE A 127 0.90 1.56 2.38
N SER A 128 0.28 1.67 3.55
CA SER A 128 -0.81 2.63 3.72
C SER A 128 -0.27 4.07 3.79
N THR A 129 -1.07 5.06 3.41
CA THR A 129 -0.68 6.49 3.47
C THR A 129 -0.34 6.98 4.88
N SER A 130 -0.69 6.24 5.93
CA SER A 130 -0.21 6.48 7.30
C SER A 130 1.30 6.31 7.46
N TYR A 131 1.97 5.61 6.54
CA TYR A 131 3.43 5.48 6.47
C TYR A 131 4.09 6.63 5.66
N MET A 132 3.33 7.68 5.27
CA MET A 132 3.85 8.90 4.61
C MET A 132 5.08 9.53 5.28
N PRO A 133 5.38 9.39 6.58
CA PRO A 133 6.59 10.00 7.16
C PRO A 133 7.89 9.23 6.88
N TRP A 134 7.81 8.02 6.31
CA TRP A 134 8.97 7.16 6.14
C TRP A 134 9.88 7.57 4.99
N LYS A 135 11.13 7.85 5.29
CA LYS A 135 12.17 7.94 4.26
C LYS A 135 12.51 6.54 3.77
N LEU A 136 11.85 6.11 2.70
CA LEU A 136 12.13 4.84 2.03
C LEU A 136 13.43 4.96 1.25
N LYS A 137 14.42 4.14 1.59
CA LYS A 137 15.61 3.94 0.77
C LYS A 137 15.68 2.48 0.36
N ASP A 138 15.25 2.20 -0.87
CA ASP A 138 15.42 0.89 -1.49
C ASP A 138 15.73 1.06 -2.99
N PRO A 139 16.99 0.87 -3.41
CA PRO A 139 17.39 1.03 -4.81
C PRO A 139 16.87 -0.11 -5.70
N ALA A 140 16.39 -1.22 -5.13
CA ALA A 140 15.93 -2.40 -5.86
C ALA A 140 14.39 -2.49 -5.97
N LEU A 141 13.65 -1.60 -5.30
CA LEU A 141 12.19 -1.64 -5.27
C LEU A 141 11.60 -1.45 -6.68
N ALA A 142 11.02 -2.51 -7.23
CA ALA A 142 10.42 -2.50 -8.56
C ALA A 142 8.99 -1.94 -8.55
N GLU A 143 8.20 -2.29 -7.54
CA GLU A 143 6.80 -1.90 -7.41
C GLU A 143 6.48 -1.34 -6.02
N LEU A 144 5.95 -0.12 -5.99
CA LEU A 144 5.38 0.51 -4.80
C LEU A 144 3.86 0.53 -4.92
N TYR A 145 3.17 -0.06 -3.96
CA TYR A 145 1.72 -0.02 -3.84
C TYR A 145 1.32 0.89 -2.68
N ILE A 146 0.47 1.88 -2.94
CA ILE A 146 -0.01 2.81 -1.91
C ILE A 146 -1.49 2.54 -1.64
N GLU A 147 -1.77 2.15 -0.40
CA GLU A 147 -3.13 1.96 0.11
C GLU A 147 -3.59 3.22 0.84
N PRO A 148 -4.79 3.74 0.59
CA PRO A 148 -5.35 4.83 1.36
C PRO A 148 -5.65 4.30 2.77
N TYR A 149 -5.38 5.08 3.82
CA TYR A 149 -5.84 4.71 5.16
C TYR A 149 -7.34 4.44 5.14
N ALA A 150 -7.80 3.37 5.79
CA ALA A 150 -9.17 2.89 5.69
C ALA A 150 -10.18 3.94 6.22
N ILE A 151 -10.67 4.79 5.33
CA ILE A 151 -11.83 5.62 5.58
C ILE A 151 -13.02 4.88 4.98
N ARG A 152 -13.98 4.47 5.80
CA ARG A 152 -15.37 4.45 5.34
C ARG A 152 -15.70 5.91 5.02
N ALA A 153 -15.43 6.33 3.79
CA ALA A 153 -15.40 7.74 3.40
C ALA A 153 -16.82 8.32 3.46
N SER A 154 -17.07 9.23 4.40
CA SER A 154 -18.05 10.28 4.19
C SER A 154 -17.48 11.28 3.17
N SER A 155 -18.33 11.88 2.35
CA SER A 155 -17.98 12.76 1.21
C SER A 155 -16.97 13.89 1.52
N THR A 156 -16.86 14.31 2.78
CA THR A 156 -15.93 15.34 3.26
C THR A 156 -14.45 14.96 3.30
N LYS A 157 -14.05 13.73 2.92
CA LYS A 157 -12.67 13.23 3.09
C LYS A 157 -11.92 12.89 1.78
N LEU A 158 -12.49 13.17 0.62
CA LEU A 158 -11.88 12.82 -0.67
C LEU A 158 -10.57 13.57 -0.94
N CYS A 159 -10.60 14.90 -0.85
CA CYS A 159 -9.43 15.73 -1.11
C CYS A 159 -8.28 15.41 -0.14
N SER A 160 -8.60 15.06 1.12
CA SER A 160 -7.60 14.64 2.10
C SER A 160 -6.98 13.28 1.78
N VAL A 161 -7.72 12.34 1.18
CA VAL A 161 -7.16 11.07 0.71
C VAL A 161 -6.19 11.32 -0.43
N ILE A 162 -6.57 12.14 -1.41
CA ILE A 162 -5.74 12.47 -2.57
C ILE A 162 -4.49 13.24 -2.16
N ASP A 163 -4.63 14.22 -1.27
CA ASP A 163 -3.49 14.95 -0.70
C ASP A 163 -2.56 13.99 0.06
N SER A 164 -3.09 13.04 0.82
CA SER A 164 -2.29 12.02 1.52
C SER A 164 -1.53 11.10 0.55
N ILE A 165 -2.19 10.62 -0.50
CA ILE A 165 -1.56 9.83 -1.57
C ILE A 165 -0.46 10.66 -2.25
N SER A 166 -0.78 11.87 -2.69
CA SER A 166 0.14 12.76 -3.41
C SER A 166 1.38 13.10 -2.60
N ARG A 167 1.23 13.42 -1.31
CA ARG A 167 2.37 13.66 -0.41
C ARG A 167 3.23 12.43 -0.23
N THR A 168 2.62 11.25 -0.12
CA THR A 168 3.35 9.99 -0.02
C THR A 168 4.18 9.76 -1.29
N LEU A 169 3.59 9.95 -2.47
CA LEU A 169 4.28 9.83 -3.76
C LEU A 169 5.47 10.78 -3.86
N ILE A 170 5.26 12.07 -3.60
CA ILE A 170 6.31 13.10 -3.64
C ILE A 170 7.47 12.73 -2.72
N MET A 171 7.15 12.30 -1.49
CA MET A 171 8.20 11.90 -0.56
C MET A 171 9.00 10.71 -1.09
N VAL A 172 8.34 9.67 -1.60
CA VAL A 172 9.04 8.47 -2.08
C VAL A 172 9.94 8.78 -3.29
N ILE A 173 9.50 9.64 -4.19
CA ILE A 173 10.30 10.12 -5.33
C ILE A 173 11.47 10.98 -4.87
N ASN A 174 11.24 11.92 -3.94
CA ASN A 174 12.31 12.76 -3.38
C ASN A 174 13.38 11.92 -2.66
N ASN A 175 13.05 10.71 -2.24
CA ASN A 175 14.00 9.75 -1.68
C ASN A 175 14.67 8.84 -2.71
N GLY A 176 14.42 9.06 -4.02
CA GLY A 176 15.13 8.43 -5.12
C GLY A 176 14.48 7.17 -5.72
N HIS A 177 13.18 6.96 -5.52
CA HIS A 177 12.47 5.84 -6.16
C HIS A 177 12.25 6.08 -7.66
N ILE A 178 12.54 5.07 -8.49
CA ILE A 178 12.48 5.12 -9.98
C ILE A 178 11.55 4.01 -10.55
N GLY A 179 10.85 3.26 -9.69
CA GLY A 179 10.03 2.10 -10.05
C GLY A 179 8.62 2.43 -10.56
N SER A 180 7.83 1.38 -10.79
CA SER A 180 6.40 1.52 -11.09
C SER A 180 5.62 1.78 -9.81
N VAL A 181 4.63 2.68 -9.89
CA VAL A 181 3.78 2.99 -8.73
C VAL A 181 2.35 2.60 -9.00
N SER A 182 1.78 1.86 -8.06
CA SER A 182 0.40 1.42 -8.03
C SER A 182 -0.30 2.12 -6.86
N VAL A 183 -1.49 2.67 -7.10
CA VAL A 183 -2.26 3.41 -6.11
C VAL A 183 -3.67 2.86 -6.08
N ARG A 184 -4.15 2.48 -4.90
CA ARG A 184 -5.56 2.15 -4.69
C ARG A 184 -6.32 3.37 -4.21
N PHE A 185 -7.51 3.58 -4.74
CA PHE A 185 -8.46 4.56 -4.23
C PHE A 185 -9.58 3.83 -3.45
N PRO A 186 -10.07 4.39 -2.34
CA PRO A 186 -11.18 3.81 -1.59
C PRO A 186 -12.51 4.00 -2.34
N ASP A 187 -13.55 3.30 -1.93
CA ASP A 187 -14.90 3.49 -2.49
C ASP A 187 -15.42 4.91 -2.21
N PHE A 188 -15.92 5.57 -3.26
CA PHE A 188 -16.50 6.91 -3.18
C PHE A 188 -18.03 6.88 -3.17
N ASN A 189 -18.61 6.01 -2.36
CA ASN A 189 -20.07 5.95 -2.22
C ASN A 189 -20.57 7.25 -1.56
N GLY A 190 -21.30 8.08 -2.32
CA GLY A 190 -21.96 9.29 -1.83
C GLY A 190 -21.23 10.62 -2.05
N VAL A 191 -20.17 10.67 -2.87
CA VAL A 191 -19.57 11.93 -3.32
C VAL A 191 -20.35 12.47 -4.53
N SER A 192 -21.02 13.62 -4.39
CA SER A 192 -21.70 14.24 -5.54
C SER A 192 -20.72 14.96 -6.46
N ALA A 193 -21.05 15.04 -7.77
CA ALA A 193 -20.29 15.84 -8.74
C ALA A 193 -20.14 17.31 -8.30
N GLU A 194 -21.14 17.84 -7.59
CA GLU A 194 -21.13 19.19 -7.02
C GLU A 194 -19.99 19.39 -6.00
N HIS A 195 -19.61 18.37 -5.22
CA HIS A 195 -18.45 18.45 -4.30
C HIS A 195 -17.12 18.60 -5.06
N MET A 196 -17.05 18.17 -6.31
CA MET A 196 -15.87 18.32 -7.17
C MET A 196 -15.81 19.71 -7.81
N HIS A 197 -16.96 20.27 -8.21
CA HIS A 197 -17.06 21.54 -8.92
C HIS A 197 -17.19 22.77 -8.01
N ALA A 198 -17.70 22.62 -6.79
CA ALA A 198 -17.87 23.70 -5.82
C ALA A 198 -16.55 24.07 -5.12
N GLY A 199 -15.55 24.52 -5.89
CA GLY A 199 -14.52 25.50 -5.48
C GLY A 199 -13.62 25.22 -4.26
N GLY A 200 -13.70 24.07 -3.58
CA GLY A 200 -12.98 23.84 -2.32
C GLY A 200 -11.99 22.68 -2.31
N CYS A 201 -12.08 21.75 -3.28
CA CYS A 201 -11.23 20.57 -3.31
C CYS A 201 -9.87 20.90 -3.92
N SER A 202 -8.96 21.44 -3.11
CA SER A 202 -7.63 21.83 -3.56
C SER A 202 -6.63 20.66 -3.68
N CYS A 203 -7.06 19.57 -4.33
CA CYS A 203 -6.25 18.36 -4.59
C CYS A 203 -4.98 18.61 -5.42
N SER A 204 -4.91 19.76 -6.09
CA SER A 204 -3.82 20.19 -6.96
C SER A 204 -2.70 20.96 -6.25
N LYS A 205 -2.72 21.09 -4.91
CA LYS A 205 -1.77 21.95 -4.17
C LYS A 205 -0.39 21.36 -3.89
N THR A 206 -0.15 20.09 -4.20
CA THR A 206 1.11 19.42 -3.84
C THR A 206 2.26 19.68 -4.82
N GLY A 207 2.04 20.43 -5.90
CA GLY A 207 3.05 20.69 -6.93
C GLY A 207 3.29 19.47 -7.84
N PRO A 208 4.16 19.60 -8.85
CA PRO A 208 4.43 18.53 -9.81
C PRO A 208 5.19 17.37 -9.16
N VAL A 209 4.76 16.15 -9.51
CA VAL A 209 5.31 14.85 -9.13
C VAL A 209 6.09 14.31 -10.34
N SER A 210 7.33 14.75 -10.52
CA SER A 210 8.19 14.32 -11.62
C SER A 210 8.65 12.86 -11.45
N THR A 211 9.23 12.26 -12.49
CA THR A 211 9.88 10.93 -12.48
C THR A 211 8.95 9.71 -12.51
N ILE A 212 7.68 9.82 -12.10
CA ILE A 212 6.72 8.71 -12.29
C ILE A 212 6.33 8.64 -13.76
N ARG A 213 6.82 7.60 -14.44
CA ARG A 213 6.52 7.33 -15.86
C ARG A 213 5.38 6.35 -16.05
N ARG A 214 5.17 5.44 -15.09
CA ARG A 214 4.08 4.46 -15.13
C ARG A 214 3.29 4.51 -13.82
N LEU A 215 1.99 4.71 -13.96
CA LEU A 215 1.04 4.74 -12.85
C LEU A 215 -0.05 3.69 -13.08
N ILE A 216 -0.30 2.86 -12.07
CA ILE A 216 -1.43 1.95 -12.02
C ILE A 216 -2.42 2.50 -10.98
N VAL A 217 -3.66 2.72 -11.39
CA VAL A 217 -4.74 3.21 -10.53
C VAL A 217 -5.77 2.11 -10.37
N GLU A 218 -6.01 1.71 -9.13
CA GLU A 218 -6.97 0.68 -8.77
C GLU A 218 -8.13 1.32 -7.99
N ALA A 219 -9.36 1.06 -8.40
CA ALA A 219 -10.56 1.53 -7.71
C ALA A 219 -11.68 0.50 -7.83
N THR A 220 -12.65 0.47 -6.91
CA THR A 220 -13.77 -0.48 -7.02
C THR A 220 -14.63 -0.17 -8.23
N THR A 221 -14.95 1.11 -8.47
CA THR A 221 -15.67 1.59 -9.65
C THR A 221 -15.02 2.85 -10.22
N PHE A 222 -15.21 3.08 -11.53
CA PHE A 222 -14.82 4.32 -12.20
C PHE A 222 -16.07 5.04 -12.71
N ASP A 223 -16.68 5.89 -11.89
CA ASP A 223 -17.75 6.78 -12.35
C ASP A 223 -17.19 8.08 -12.95
N LEU A 224 -18.06 8.89 -13.57
CA LEU A 224 -17.65 10.16 -14.20
C LEU A 224 -17.05 11.15 -13.18
N VAL A 225 -17.54 11.12 -11.93
CA VAL A 225 -17.06 11.98 -10.85
C VAL A 225 -15.62 11.65 -10.52
N PHE A 226 -15.31 10.37 -10.32
CA PHE A 226 -13.97 9.87 -10.07
C PHE A 226 -13.05 10.11 -11.27
N LEU A 227 -13.51 9.86 -12.49
CA LEU A 227 -12.68 10.09 -13.68
C LEU A 227 -12.31 11.56 -13.87
N THR A 228 -13.23 12.49 -13.61
CA THR A 228 -12.97 13.93 -13.68
C THR A 228 -11.91 14.35 -12.65
N LEU A 229 -12.02 13.81 -11.43
CA LEU A 229 -11.03 14.01 -10.38
C LEU A 229 -9.67 13.43 -10.75
N LEU A 230 -9.67 12.20 -11.26
CA LEU A 230 -8.48 11.51 -11.70
C LEU A 230 -7.76 12.32 -12.77
N ALA A 231 -8.47 12.85 -13.77
CA ALA A 231 -7.89 13.71 -14.80
C ALA A 231 -7.24 14.98 -14.22
N SER A 232 -7.90 15.62 -13.26
CA SER A 232 -7.34 16.78 -12.55
C SER A 232 -6.07 16.41 -11.76
N TRP A 233 -6.09 15.29 -11.05
CA TRP A 233 -4.94 14.81 -10.29
C TRP A 233 -3.77 14.38 -11.19
N LEU A 234 -4.06 13.72 -12.32
CA LEU A 234 -3.05 13.27 -13.29
C LEU A 234 -2.24 14.43 -13.89
N SER A 235 -2.79 15.65 -13.94
CA SER A 235 -2.05 16.85 -14.34
C SER A 235 -0.82 17.15 -13.46
N THR A 236 -0.73 16.55 -12.27
CA THR A 236 0.43 16.67 -11.39
C THR A 236 1.59 15.76 -11.79
N PHE A 237 1.45 14.87 -12.79
CA PHE A 237 2.49 13.93 -13.23
C PHE A 237 3.00 14.27 -14.64
N PRO A 238 3.84 15.30 -14.81
CA PRO A 238 4.25 15.81 -16.13
C PRO A 238 5.06 14.79 -16.97
N ASP A 239 5.68 13.81 -16.31
CA ASP A 239 6.52 12.78 -16.96
C ASP A 239 5.77 11.47 -17.21
N LEU A 240 4.45 11.43 -16.98
CA LEU A 240 3.66 10.20 -17.12
C LEU A 240 3.63 9.74 -18.59
N GLN A 241 4.03 8.49 -18.83
CA GLN A 241 4.09 7.84 -20.14
C GLN A 241 3.15 6.63 -20.24
N SER A 242 2.67 6.09 -19.13
CA SER A 242 1.74 4.97 -19.15
C SER A 242 0.81 5.01 -17.94
N LEU A 243 -0.47 4.83 -18.22
CA LEU A 243 -1.55 4.78 -17.24
C LEU A 243 -2.29 3.45 -17.40
N GLU A 244 -2.47 2.74 -16.30
CA GLU A 244 -3.28 1.54 -16.24
C GLU A 244 -4.39 1.76 -15.22
N LEU A 245 -5.64 1.58 -15.62
CA LEU A 245 -6.80 1.67 -14.74
C LEU A 245 -7.34 0.25 -14.51
N LYS A 246 -7.40 -0.19 -13.26
CA LYS A 246 -7.98 -1.48 -12.86
C LYS A 246 -9.19 -1.27 -11.98
N THR A 247 -10.25 -2.03 -12.24
CA THR A 247 -11.49 -1.97 -11.46
C THR A 247 -11.88 -3.33 -10.91
N GLU A 248 -12.43 -3.38 -9.70
CA GLU A 248 -12.94 -4.62 -9.11
C GLU A 248 -14.33 -4.98 -9.65
N GLU A 249 -15.14 -3.97 -9.98
CA GLU A 249 -16.47 -4.14 -10.56
C GLU A 249 -16.47 -3.79 -12.06
N GLY A 250 -17.41 -4.38 -12.82
CA GLY A 250 -17.43 -4.39 -14.28
C GLY A 250 -17.45 -3.03 -15.01
N SER A 251 -17.42 -3.16 -16.34
CA SER A 251 -17.18 -2.15 -17.38
C SER A 251 -17.48 -0.67 -17.07
N LEU A 252 -16.47 0.17 -17.31
CA LEU A 252 -16.61 1.61 -17.49
C LEU A 252 -17.51 1.93 -18.70
N ASN A 253 -18.39 2.92 -18.56
CA ASN A 253 -19.18 3.42 -19.68
C ASN A 253 -18.25 4.03 -20.74
N GLU A 254 -18.34 3.56 -21.99
CA GLU A 254 -17.50 4.01 -23.12
C GLU A 254 -17.51 5.53 -23.30
N ARG A 255 -18.66 6.18 -23.08
CA ARG A 255 -18.76 7.64 -23.14
C ARG A 255 -17.94 8.33 -22.05
N HIS A 256 -18.03 7.86 -20.81
CA HIS A 256 -17.23 8.40 -19.70
C HIS A 256 -15.73 8.17 -19.94
N LEU A 257 -15.36 7.04 -20.56
CA LEU A 257 -13.98 6.77 -20.93
C LEU A 257 -13.47 7.75 -21.99
N ILE A 258 -14.24 8.01 -23.04
CA ILE A 258 -13.87 8.96 -24.10
C ILE A 258 -13.74 10.38 -23.53
N GLU A 259 -14.70 10.82 -22.71
CA GLU A 259 -14.66 12.11 -22.02
C GLU A 259 -13.42 12.23 -21.13
N PHE A 260 -13.08 11.18 -20.39
CA PHE A 260 -11.86 11.09 -19.59
C PHE A 260 -10.59 11.20 -20.44
N LEU A 261 -10.44 10.40 -21.49
CA LEU A 261 -9.26 10.41 -22.35
C LEU A 261 -9.07 11.77 -23.05
N MET A 262 -10.15 12.40 -23.51
CA MET A 262 -10.09 13.75 -24.08
C MET A 262 -9.62 14.79 -23.03
N SER A 263 -10.03 14.64 -21.77
CA SER A 263 -9.60 15.53 -20.69
C SER A 263 -8.12 15.40 -20.33
N LEU A 264 -7.48 14.26 -20.64
CA LEU A 264 -6.05 14.03 -20.41
C LEU A 264 -5.14 14.62 -21.50
N ALA A 265 -5.67 14.87 -22.69
CA ALA A 265 -4.88 15.32 -23.85
C ALA A 265 -4.24 16.71 -23.66
N CYS A 266 -4.82 17.58 -22.83
CA CYS A 266 -4.28 18.91 -22.53
C CYS A 266 -3.19 18.91 -21.44
N PRO A 267 -3.37 18.26 -20.28
CA PRO A 267 -2.38 18.33 -19.20
C PRO A 267 -1.16 17.41 -19.36
N LEU A 268 -1.23 16.36 -20.21
CA LEU A 268 -0.16 15.36 -20.36
C LEU A 268 0.39 15.35 -21.80
N SER A 269 1.21 16.34 -22.14
CA SER A 269 1.76 16.50 -23.51
C SER A 269 2.61 15.31 -23.99
N ASN A 270 3.13 14.49 -23.07
CA ASN A 270 3.96 13.31 -23.36
C ASN A 270 3.18 11.98 -23.35
N PHE A 271 1.87 12.02 -23.09
CA PHE A 271 1.02 10.84 -22.95
C PHE A 271 0.12 10.69 -24.17
N SER A 272 0.13 9.52 -24.82
CA SER A 272 -0.73 9.28 -25.97
C SER A 272 -2.04 8.58 -25.52
N CYS A 273 -3.14 9.31 -25.64
CA CYS A 273 -4.46 8.73 -25.38
C CYS A 273 -4.92 7.77 -26.50
N CYS A 274 -4.18 7.71 -27.61
CA CYS A 274 -4.58 7.02 -28.85
C CYS A 274 -4.19 5.53 -28.90
N LEU A 275 -3.31 5.06 -28.02
CA LEU A 275 -2.72 3.70 -28.07
C LEU A 275 -3.24 2.74 -26.99
N GLY A 276 -4.42 3.03 -26.42
CA GLY A 276 -4.95 2.23 -25.32
C GLY A 276 -5.99 1.18 -25.70
N GLN A 277 -6.07 0.12 -24.89
CA GLN A 277 -7.13 -0.89 -24.97
C GLN A 277 -7.89 -0.90 -23.64
N TRP A 278 -9.20 -0.63 -23.68
CA TRP A 278 -10.12 -1.04 -22.63
C TRP A 278 -10.59 -2.46 -22.96
N LYS A 279 -10.25 -3.44 -22.14
CA LYS A 279 -10.85 -4.77 -22.29
C LYS A 279 -12.13 -4.79 -21.45
N GLN A 280 -13.19 -5.41 -21.98
CA GLN A 280 -14.46 -5.59 -21.25
C GLN A 280 -14.27 -6.31 -19.90
N GLU A 281 -13.09 -6.89 -19.66
CA GLU A 281 -12.70 -7.69 -18.50
C GLU A 281 -11.97 -6.89 -17.41
N THR A 282 -12.49 -5.73 -16.97
CA THR A 282 -12.09 -5.01 -15.73
C THR A 282 -10.78 -4.19 -15.71
N TYR A 283 -10.09 -4.00 -16.85
CA TYR A 283 -8.93 -3.10 -16.91
C TYR A 283 -8.74 -2.40 -18.27
N GLY A 284 -8.12 -1.21 -18.22
CA GLY A 284 -7.71 -0.44 -19.39
C GLY A 284 -6.27 0.05 -19.26
N LYS A 285 -5.54 0.12 -20.38
CA LYS A 285 -4.15 0.58 -20.41
C LYS A 285 -3.91 1.55 -21.55
N TRP A 286 -3.15 2.61 -21.31
CA TRP A 286 -2.77 3.66 -22.28
C TRP A 286 -1.28 4.00 -22.18
N TYR A 287 -0.73 4.50 -23.29
CA TYR A 287 0.68 4.83 -23.50
C TYR A 287 0.81 6.16 -24.25
#